data_AF-A0A7V5FF24-F1
#
_entry.id   AF-A0A7V5FF24-F1
#
_cell.length_a   1.000
_cell.length_b   1.000
_cell.length_c   1.000
_cell.angle_alpha   90.00
_cell.angle_beta   90.00
_cell.angle_gamma   90.00
#
_symmetry.space_group_name_H-M   'P 1'
#
loop_
_entity.id
_entity.type
_entity.pdbx_description
1 polymer ?
#
loop_
_entity_poly.entity_id
_entity_poly.type
_entity_poly.pdbx_seq_one_letter_code
_entity_poly.pdbx_strand_id
1 'polypeptide(L)'
;MFEKILHKIDVIDARVAAISQELKAPHGAMQPIFLSVSIQTTINALKAFREPVTAEQISAVTGRVRAVESMHLNELFRMGLAREEKRSRTAFFSLKEEFFAKG
;
A
#
# COMPACT_ATOMS: atom_id res chain seq x y z
N MET A 1 36.78 -21.19 -13.14
CA MET A 1 35.36 -21.28 -12.69
C MET A 1 35.07 -20.25 -11.61
N PHE A 2 35.93 -20.14 -10.59
CA PHE A 2 35.87 -19.12 -9.54
C PHE A 2 35.86 -17.66 -10.04
N GLU A 3 36.73 -17.31 -10.99
CA GLU A 3 36.76 -15.96 -11.60
C GLU A 3 35.40 -15.50 -12.17
N LYS A 4 34.65 -16.42 -12.80
CA LYS A 4 33.31 -16.12 -13.33
C LYS A 4 32.26 -15.91 -12.24
N ILE A 5 32.46 -16.50 -11.07
CA ILE A 5 31.58 -16.34 -9.91
C ILE A 5 31.87 -15.00 -9.23
N LEU A 6 33.15 -14.67 -9.03
CA LEU A 6 33.57 -13.38 -8.46
C LEU A 6 33.06 -12.20 -9.29
N HIS A 7 33.24 -12.27 -10.62
CA HIS A 7 32.72 -11.23 -11.51
C HIS A 7 31.20 -11.05 -11.44
N LYS A 8 30.44 -12.14 -11.22
CA LYS A 8 28.98 -12.05 -11.04
C LYS A 8 28.60 -11.40 -9.73
N ILE A 9 29.36 -11.63 -8.66
CA ILE A 9 29.13 -11.01 -7.35
C ILE A 9 29.34 -9.49 -7.47
N ASP A 10 30.43 -9.06 -8.11
CA ASP A 10 30.71 -7.62 -8.31
C ASP A 10 29.60 -6.92 -9.11
N VAL A 11 29.08 -7.59 -10.14
CA VAL A 11 27.95 -7.08 -10.94
C VAL A 11 26.66 -6.98 -10.11
N ILE A 12 26.42 -7.93 -9.21
CA ILE A 12 25.27 -7.91 -8.31
C ILE A 12 25.41 -6.76 -7.31
N ASP A 13 26.58 -6.58 -6.71
CA ASP A 13 26.83 -5.51 -5.74
C ASP A 13 26.67 -4.13 -6.37
N ALA A 14 27.19 -3.94 -7.59
CA ALA A 14 26.99 -2.70 -8.35
C ALA A 14 25.50 -2.42 -8.64
N ARG A 15 24.72 -3.46 -8.97
CA ARG A 15 23.27 -3.33 -9.18
C ARG A 15 22.51 -3.03 -7.90
N VAL A 16 22.86 -3.66 -6.79
CA VAL A 16 22.25 -3.40 -5.48
C VAL A 16 22.53 -1.97 -5.02
N ALA A 17 23.75 -1.47 -5.25
CA ALA A 17 24.12 -0.09 -4.96
C ALA A 17 23.31 0.92 -5.79
N ALA A 18 23.13 0.66 -7.09
CA ALA A 18 22.33 1.50 -7.97
C ALA A 18 20.86 1.56 -7.55
N ILE A 19 20.24 0.39 -7.25
CA ILE A 19 18.86 0.31 -6.78
C ILE A 19 18.70 1.05 -5.44
N SER A 20 19.68 0.91 -4.54
CA SER A 20 19.66 1.59 -3.24
C SER A 20 19.76 3.11 -3.39
N GLN A 21 20.48 3.62 -4.38
CA GLN A 21 20.53 5.05 -4.68
C GLN A 21 19.22 5.55 -5.30
N GLU A 22 18.61 4.77 -6.18
CA GLU A 22 17.31 5.09 -6.79
C GLU A 22 16.19 5.15 -5.74
N LEU A 23 16.19 4.23 -4.78
CA LEU A 23 15.27 4.25 -3.63
C LEU A 23 15.50 5.41 -2.66
N LYS A 24 16.74 5.91 -2.57
CA LYS A 24 17.11 7.08 -1.73
C LYS A 24 16.91 8.40 -2.45
N ALA A 25 16.73 8.40 -3.77
CA ALA A 25 16.42 9.61 -4.50
C ALA A 25 15.08 10.15 -3.99
N PRO A 26 14.99 11.44 -3.62
CA PRO A 26 13.71 12.02 -3.22
C PRO A 26 12.75 11.81 -4.38
N HIS A 27 11.68 11.03 -4.16
CA HIS A 27 10.57 10.95 -5.10
C HIS A 27 10.20 12.40 -5.44
N GLY A 28 10.31 12.75 -6.73
CA GLY A 28 10.15 14.14 -7.19
C GLY A 28 8.91 14.80 -6.58
N ALA A 29 8.96 16.12 -6.42
CA ALA A 29 7.94 16.96 -5.75
C ALA A 29 6.61 16.23 -5.50
N MET A 30 6.44 15.71 -4.27
CA MET A 30 5.25 14.97 -3.86
C MET A 30 4.03 15.85 -4.08
N GLN A 31 3.29 15.60 -5.17
CA GLN A 31 2.06 16.33 -5.40
C GLN A 31 1.05 15.91 -4.32
N PRO A 32 0.36 16.86 -3.67
CA PRO A 32 -0.69 16.52 -2.73
C PRO A 32 -1.78 15.72 -3.48
N ILE A 33 -1.99 14.47 -3.06
CA ILE A 33 -3.11 13.67 -3.55
C ILE A 33 -4.37 14.22 -2.87
N PHE A 34 -5.20 14.93 -3.62
CA PHE A 34 -6.51 15.35 -3.15
C PHE A 34 -7.46 14.14 -3.16
N LEU A 35 -7.72 13.59 -1.99
CA LEU A 35 -8.68 12.51 -1.81
C LEU A 35 -10.08 13.07 -1.70
N SER A 36 -11.05 12.38 -2.31
CA SER A 36 -12.46 12.71 -2.11
C SER A 36 -12.85 12.49 -0.65
N VAL A 37 -13.87 13.21 -0.17
CA VAL A 37 -14.41 13.04 1.19
C VAL A 37 -14.81 11.58 1.46
N SER A 38 -15.34 10.90 0.44
CA SER A 38 -15.76 9.50 0.59
C SER A 38 -14.58 8.56 0.83
N ILE A 39 -13.49 8.74 0.08
CA ILE A 39 -12.24 7.99 0.25
C ILE A 39 -11.59 8.32 1.61
N GLN A 40 -11.61 9.59 2.02
CA GLN A 40 -11.12 9.99 3.33
C GLN A 40 -11.89 9.32 4.46
N THR A 41 -13.21 9.14 4.30
CA THR A 41 -14.03 8.41 5.28
C THR A 41 -13.62 6.94 5.35
N THR A 42 -13.39 6.28 4.21
CA THR A 42 -12.94 4.88 4.16
C THR A 42 -11.55 4.72 4.81
N ILE A 43 -10.63 5.66 4.58
CA ILE A 43 -9.32 5.70 5.27
C ILE A 43 -9.51 5.80 6.79
N ASN A 44 -10.36 6.72 7.25
CA ASN A 44 -10.59 6.91 8.68
C ASN A 44 -11.22 5.66 9.31
N ALA A 45 -12.11 4.97 8.59
CA ALA A 45 -12.66 3.70 9.03
C ALA A 45 -11.57 2.61 9.10
N LEU A 46 -10.70 2.50 8.10
CA LEU A 46 -9.57 1.56 8.11
C LEU A 46 -8.61 1.82 9.29
N LYS A 47 -8.36 3.09 9.64
CA LYS A 47 -7.50 3.46 10.79
C LYS A 47 -8.03 2.94 12.13
N ALA A 48 -9.33 2.66 12.24
CA ALA A 48 -9.93 2.11 13.45
C ALA A 48 -9.58 0.62 13.66
N PHE A 49 -9.07 -0.06 12.63
CA PHE A 49 -8.72 -1.47 12.70
C PHE A 49 -7.21 -1.68 12.76
N ARG A 50 -6.78 -2.58 13.65
CA ARG A 50 -5.38 -3.02 13.74
C ARG A 50 -5.06 -4.16 12.79
N GLU A 51 -6.06 -4.95 12.41
CA GLU A 51 -5.92 -6.09 11.52
C GLU A 51 -6.56 -5.80 10.14
N PRO A 52 -6.15 -6.51 9.08
CA PRO A 52 -6.80 -6.42 7.79
C PRO A 52 -8.30 -6.74 7.87
N VAL A 53 -9.13 -5.94 7.21
CA VAL A 53 -10.59 -6.04 7.28
C VAL A 53 -11.25 -6.11 5.91
N THR A 54 -12.44 -6.69 5.84
CA THR A 54 -13.21 -6.82 4.61
C THR A 54 -14.02 -5.56 4.31
N ALA A 55 -14.48 -5.45 3.07
CA ALA A 55 -15.43 -4.39 2.68
C ALA A 55 -16.74 -4.43 3.48
N GLU A 56 -17.16 -5.62 3.94
CA GLU A 56 -18.35 -5.77 4.78
C GLU A 56 -18.14 -5.14 6.16
N GLN A 57 -16.99 -5.40 6.79
CA GLN A 57 -16.64 -4.81 8.09
C GLN A 57 -16.51 -3.29 8.00
N ILE A 58 -15.87 -2.77 6.95
CA ILE A 58 -15.77 -1.32 6.73
C ILE A 58 -17.15 -0.71 6.50
N SER A 59 -18.01 -1.38 5.73
CA SER A 59 -19.37 -0.89 5.46
C SER A 59 -20.22 -0.75 6.73
N ALA A 60 -20.03 -1.64 7.70
CA ALA A 60 -20.69 -1.54 9.00
C ALA A 60 -20.23 -0.31 9.81
N VAL A 61 -18.98 0.15 9.61
CA VAL A 61 -18.44 1.34 10.28
C VAL A 61 -18.86 2.63 9.57
N THR A 62 -18.83 2.65 8.24
CA THR A 62 -19.14 3.87 7.46
C THR A 62 -20.63 4.08 7.23
N GLY A 63 -21.46 3.05 7.45
CA GLY A 63 -22.89 3.08 7.14
C GLY A 63 -23.22 3.05 5.65
N ARG A 64 -22.22 2.82 4.79
CA ARG A 64 -22.42 2.67 3.34
C ARG A 64 -22.74 1.23 2.99
N VAL A 65 -23.23 1.00 1.77
CA VAL A 65 -23.39 -0.38 1.27
C VAL A 65 -22.03 -1.00 0.97
N ARG A 66 -21.88 -2.32 1.22
CA ARG A 66 -20.64 -3.08 0.98
C ARG A 66 -20.01 -2.82 -0.40
N ALA A 67 -20.83 -2.73 -1.46
CA ALA A 67 -20.33 -2.52 -2.82
C ALA A 67 -19.58 -1.18 -2.98
N VAL A 68 -20.05 -0.12 -2.31
CA VAL A 68 -19.41 1.19 -2.32
C VAL A 68 -18.07 1.14 -1.60
N GLU A 69 -18.02 0.51 -0.41
CA GLU A 69 -16.75 0.36 0.30
C GLU A 69 -15.77 -0.55 -0.44
N SER A 70 -16.25 -1.60 -1.11
CA SER A 70 -15.39 -2.41 -1.98
C SER A 70 -14.78 -1.59 -3.12
N MET A 71 -15.54 -0.67 -3.72
CA MET A 71 -15.03 0.22 -4.77
C MET A 71 -13.95 1.16 -4.22
N HIS A 72 -14.19 1.77 -3.06
CA HIS A 72 -13.25 2.68 -2.39
C HIS A 72 -11.98 1.98 -1.91
N LEU A 73 -12.09 0.78 -1.34
CA LEU A 73 -10.93 -0.02 -0.91
C LEU A 73 -10.07 -0.43 -2.10
N ASN A 74 -10.69 -0.82 -3.22
CA ASN A 74 -9.96 -1.11 -4.45
C ASN A 74 -9.29 0.14 -5.03
N GLU A 75 -9.91 1.31 -4.90
CA GLU A 75 -9.30 2.58 -5.29
C GLU A 75 -8.08 2.92 -4.44
N LEU A 76 -8.18 2.77 -3.11
CA LEU A 76 -7.04 2.92 -2.20
C LEU A 76 -5.90 1.95 -2.52
N PHE A 77 -6.23 0.71 -2.86
CA PHE A 77 -5.23 -0.27 -3.30
C PHE A 77 -4.54 0.16 -4.60
N ARG A 78 -5.30 0.62 -5.60
CA ARG A 78 -4.75 1.12 -6.88
C ARG A 78 -3.89 2.39 -6.71
N MET A 79 -4.25 3.25 -5.77
CA MET A 79 -3.45 4.43 -5.39
C MET A 79 -2.19 4.05 -4.60
N GLY A 80 -2.04 2.78 -4.23
CA GLY A 80 -0.93 2.32 -3.42
C GLY A 80 -1.02 2.75 -1.95
N LEU A 81 -2.19 3.16 -1.46
CA LEU A 81 -2.42 3.61 -0.08
C LEU A 81 -2.79 2.45 0.86
N ALA A 82 -3.35 1.38 0.30
CA ALA A 82 -3.74 0.17 1.02
C ALA A 82 -3.04 -1.08 0.46
N ARG A 83 -3.01 -2.13 1.27
CA ARG A 83 -2.66 -3.49 0.88
C ARG A 83 -3.93 -4.33 0.76
N GLU A 84 -3.95 -5.25 -0.19
CA GLU A 84 -4.98 -6.28 -0.33
C GLU A 84 -4.37 -7.65 -0.06
N GLU A 85 -4.99 -8.43 0.83
CA GLU A 85 -4.67 -9.83 1.08
C GLU A 85 -5.90 -10.69 0.76
N LYS A 86 -5.76 -11.66 -0.14
CA LYS A 86 -6.83 -12.62 -0.42
C LYS A 86 -6.68 -13.84 0.47
N ARG A 87 -7.68 -14.08 1.32
CA ARG A 87 -7.80 -15.31 2.10
C ARG A 87 -8.94 -16.13 1.49
N SER A 88 -8.59 -17.22 0.82
CA SER A 88 -9.52 -18.00 -0.01
C SER A 88 -10.20 -17.14 -1.08
N ARG A 89 -11.49 -16.82 -0.93
CA ARG A 89 -12.28 -16.01 -1.89
C ARG A 89 -12.58 -14.59 -1.38
N THR A 90 -12.07 -14.22 -0.22
CA THR A 90 -12.37 -12.95 0.45
C THR A 90 -11.15 -12.04 0.45
N ALA A 91 -11.36 -10.79 0.02
CA ALA A 91 -10.34 -9.75 0.07
C ALA A 91 -10.38 -9.02 1.41
N PHE A 92 -9.21 -8.90 2.03
CA PHE A 92 -8.95 -8.16 3.26
C PHE A 92 -8.04 -6.98 2.93
N PHE A 93 -8.32 -5.82 3.53
CA PHE A 93 -7.63 -4.57 3.27
C PHE A 93 -7.05 -3.99 4.55
N SER A 94 -5.86 -3.42 4.45
CA SER A 94 -5.22 -2.65 5.52
C SER A 94 -4.50 -1.43 4.92
N LEU A 95 -4.37 -0.34 5.67
CA LEU A 95 -3.51 0.77 5.25
C LEU A 95 -2.03 0.34 5.27
N LYS A 96 -1.21 0.95 4.42
CA LYS A 96 0.25 0.78 4.53
C LYS A 96 0.77 1.58 5.73
N GLU A 97 1.81 1.07 6.38
CA GLU A 97 2.43 1.66 7.59
C GLU A 97 2.81 3.14 7.42
N GLU A 98 3.25 3.51 6.21
CA GLU A 98 3.60 4.89 5.84
C GLU A 98 2.42 5.89 5.96
N PHE A 99 1.17 5.41 6.04
CA PHE A 99 -0.04 6.23 6.24
C PHE A 99 -0.61 6.18 7.66
N PHE A 100 0.02 5.44 8.58
CA PHE A 100 -0.26 5.53 10.02
C PHE A 100 0.53 6.68 10.69
N ALA A 101 1.64 7.11 10.08
CA ALA A 101 2.49 8.16 10.60
C ALA A 101 1.98 9.56 10.20
N LYS A 102 1.00 10.07 10.97
CA LYS A 102 0.82 11.49 11.34
C LYS A 102 -0.45 11.59 12.18
N GLY A 103 -0.25 11.55 13.50
CA GLY A 103 -1.13 12.20 14.48
C GLY A 103 -0.76 13.68 14.59
#